data_AF-A0A0P1EP24-F1
#
_entry.id   AF-A0A0P1EP24-F1
#
_cell.length_a   1.000
_cell.length_b   1.000
_cell.length_c   1.000
_cell.angle_alpha   90.00
_cell.angle_beta   90.00
_cell.angle_gamma   90.00
#
_symmetry.space_group_name_H-M   'P 1'
#
loop_
_entity.id
_entity.type
_entity.pdbx_description
1 polymer ?
#
loop_
_entity_poly.entity_id
_entity_poly.type
_entity_poly.pdbx_seq_one_letter_code
_entity_poly.pdbx_strand_id
1 'polypeptide(L)'
;MKLLLKAVTIASAIVATPVLAQTWTLDPEGSHLAYGSIKKDTVGEVNSFTGLSGQVGPDGKADIEIDLSSVETNIDIRNERMVEYVFRKAGSASLTAQFDMADVTALSVGETTIVDVEAMLSLAGTDAAFDAEMFVARLSETSVMVSTNDMVFISTEDAGVDAGVEKLMELADLPGITRTVPITARLIFNLDEKKAQAEPAATAVTAAVAIEGDVKAGKKVFRKCSACHKLDENRHTVGPSLHRIIGATAGQADGFKFSEPLKGSGIVWTTDTLTAFLADPKGTVPGNKMQFRGLKKEADIVNVIAYLQAEAQG
;
A
#
# COMPACT_ATOMS: atom_id res chain seq x y z
N MET A 1 7.88 83.36 -5.69
CA MET A 1 7.62 82.91 -4.31
C MET A 1 6.94 81.55 -4.37
N LYS A 2 7.69 80.50 -4.04
CA LYS A 2 7.33 79.10 -3.70
C LYS A 2 6.25 78.36 -4.52
N LEU A 3 6.71 77.49 -5.43
CA LEU A 3 6.01 76.26 -5.84
C LEU A 3 5.89 75.32 -4.63
N LEU A 4 4.69 74.80 -4.37
CA LEU A 4 4.43 73.72 -3.42
C LEU A 4 4.13 72.44 -4.20
N LEU A 5 5.14 71.57 -4.33
CA LEU A 5 4.97 70.17 -4.74
C LEU A 5 4.42 69.39 -3.53
N LYS A 6 3.20 68.86 -3.65
CA LYS A 6 2.68 67.84 -2.73
C LYS A 6 3.22 66.48 -3.17
N ALA A 7 4.20 65.94 -2.44
CA ALA A 7 4.62 64.55 -2.59
C ALA A 7 3.55 63.65 -1.94
N VAL A 8 2.94 62.78 -2.75
CA VAL A 8 2.09 61.68 -2.28
C VAL A 8 3.02 60.49 -2.04
N THR A 9 3.23 60.14 -0.78
CA THR A 9 4.00 58.95 -0.39
C THR A 9 3.08 57.74 -0.48
N ILE A 10 3.23 56.93 -1.53
CA ILE A 10 2.58 55.62 -1.62
C ILE A 10 3.46 54.63 -0.84
N ALA A 11 3.00 54.24 0.36
CA ALA A 11 3.61 53.16 1.11
C ALA A 11 3.19 51.81 0.50
N SER A 12 4.07 51.19 -0.28
CA SER A 12 3.90 49.79 -0.69
C SER A 12 4.16 48.88 0.50
N ALA A 13 3.10 48.37 1.11
CA ALA A 13 3.19 47.25 2.03
C ALA A 13 3.55 45.98 1.24
N ILE A 14 4.78 45.49 1.40
CA ILE A 14 5.18 44.17 0.92
C ILE A 14 4.45 43.15 1.79
N VAL A 15 3.37 42.57 1.28
CA VAL A 15 2.73 41.40 1.89
C VAL A 15 3.58 40.20 1.51
N ALA A 16 4.46 39.76 2.43
CA ALA A 16 5.15 38.48 2.30
C ALA A 16 4.08 37.38 2.35
N THR A 17 3.73 36.81 1.21
CA THR A 17 2.95 35.58 1.18
C THR A 17 3.80 34.47 1.79
N PRO A 18 3.30 33.70 2.76
CA PRO A 18 4.02 32.51 3.20
C PRO A 18 4.12 31.59 1.98
N VAL A 19 5.34 31.36 1.51
CA VAL A 19 5.66 30.22 0.65
C VAL A 19 5.25 29.02 1.46
N LEU A 20 4.15 28.37 1.09
CA LEU A 20 3.80 27.11 1.72
C LEU A 20 4.84 26.11 1.27
N ALA A 21 5.58 25.58 2.24
CA ALA A 21 6.43 24.41 2.06
C ALA A 21 5.62 23.32 1.36
N GLN A 22 6.10 22.88 0.19
CA GLN A 22 5.53 21.75 -0.51
C GLN A 22 5.96 20.48 0.22
N THR A 23 4.99 19.75 0.76
CA THR A 23 5.22 18.47 1.43
C THR A 23 4.66 17.36 0.55
N TRP A 24 5.43 16.29 0.43
CA TRP A 24 5.03 15.07 -0.25
C TRP A 24 4.56 14.05 0.77
N THR A 25 3.36 13.50 0.61
CA THR A 25 2.78 12.50 1.52
C THR A 25 2.81 11.12 0.89
N LEU A 26 3.21 10.12 1.66
CA LEU A 26 3.27 8.72 1.24
C LEU A 26 1.86 8.20 0.95
N ASP A 27 1.66 7.62 -0.22
CA ASP A 27 0.47 6.84 -0.58
C ASP A 27 0.65 5.39 -0.09
N PRO A 28 -0.06 4.97 0.97
CA PRO A 28 0.08 3.63 1.54
C PRO A 28 -0.35 2.53 0.57
N GLU A 29 -1.35 2.78 -0.26
CA GLU A 29 -1.90 1.77 -1.16
C GLU A 29 -1.01 1.55 -2.38
N GLY A 30 -0.41 2.63 -2.88
CA GLY A 30 0.63 2.61 -3.90
C GLY A 30 1.95 2.01 -3.42
N SER A 31 2.24 2.10 -2.12
CA SER A 31 3.55 1.75 -1.56
C SER A 31 3.69 0.27 -1.16
N HIS A 32 4.94 -0.17 -1.00
CA HIS A 32 5.29 -1.50 -0.55
C HIS A 32 6.69 -1.48 0.11
N LEU A 33 6.79 -2.08 1.30
CA LEU A 33 8.03 -2.33 2.01
C LEU A 33 8.14 -3.82 2.28
N ALA A 34 9.23 -4.44 1.84
CA ALA A 34 9.48 -5.86 2.03
C ALA A 34 10.87 -6.13 2.56
N TYR A 35 10.99 -7.21 3.33
CA TYR A 35 12.25 -7.74 3.81
C TYR A 35 12.33 -9.24 3.58
N GLY A 36 13.54 -9.72 3.31
CA GLY A 36 13.83 -11.13 3.16
C GLY A 36 14.31 -11.76 4.47
N SER A 37 14.02 -13.04 4.64
CA SER A 37 14.62 -13.86 5.70
C SER A 37 15.03 -15.21 5.13
N ILE A 38 16.16 -15.76 5.58
CA ILE A 38 16.60 -17.10 5.20
C ILE A 38 16.63 -17.97 6.45
N LYS A 39 15.92 -19.09 6.43
CA LYS A 39 15.93 -20.10 7.52
C LYS A 39 16.49 -21.43 7.04
N LYS A 40 16.97 -22.24 7.98
CA LYS A 40 17.60 -23.56 7.66
C LYS A 40 18.68 -23.40 6.58
N ASP A 41 19.37 -22.26 6.60
CA ASP A 41 20.43 -21.83 5.68
C ASP A 41 20.05 -21.72 4.19
N THR A 42 18.86 -22.15 3.79
CA THR A 42 18.53 -22.39 2.38
C THR A 42 17.13 -21.94 1.98
N VAL A 43 16.23 -21.70 2.94
CA VAL A 43 14.84 -21.36 2.65
C VAL A 43 14.66 -19.85 2.77
N GLY A 44 14.69 -19.17 1.62
CA GLY A 44 14.37 -17.76 1.51
C GLY A 44 12.86 -17.50 1.57
N GLU A 45 12.47 -16.47 2.30
CA GLU A 45 11.10 -16.00 2.45
C GLU A 45 11.06 -14.50 2.25
N VAL A 46 9.98 -14.00 1.64
CA VAL A 46 9.68 -12.57 1.53
C VAL A 46 8.55 -12.25 2.50
N ASN A 47 8.78 -11.24 3.31
CA ASN A 47 7.82 -10.70 4.26
C ASN A 47 7.62 -9.21 3.95
N SER A 48 6.53 -8.62 4.42
CA SER A 48 6.24 -7.21 4.17
C SER A 48 5.53 -6.53 5.34
N PHE A 49 5.40 -5.22 5.23
CA PHE A 49 4.52 -4.40 6.07
C PHE A 49 3.43 -3.80 5.20
N THR A 50 2.20 -3.78 5.71
CA THR A 50 1.03 -3.29 4.96
C THR A 50 0.52 -1.93 5.45
N GLY A 51 0.96 -1.49 6.63
CA GLY A 51 0.71 -0.17 7.20
C GLY A 51 1.96 0.68 7.11
N LEU A 52 1.97 1.61 6.16
CA LEU A 52 3.01 2.60 5.97
C LEU A 52 2.37 3.98 5.96
N SER A 53 3.03 4.96 6.53
CA SER A 53 2.68 6.37 6.38
C SER A 53 3.96 7.19 6.38
N GLY A 54 3.91 8.44 5.95
CA GLY A 54 5.09 9.28 5.98
C GLY A 54 4.98 10.51 5.12
N GLN A 55 5.96 11.38 5.28
CA GLN A 55 6.06 12.63 4.54
C GLN A 55 7.51 12.92 4.17
N VAL A 56 7.70 13.71 3.11
CA VAL A 56 8.98 14.30 2.74
C VAL A 56 8.80 15.81 2.68
N GLY A 57 9.59 16.53 3.47
CA GLY A 57 9.65 17.97 3.49
C GLY A 57 10.38 18.56 2.27
N PRO A 58 10.24 19.87 2.03
CA PRO A 58 10.93 20.55 0.92
C PRO A 58 12.45 20.64 1.10
N ASP A 59 12.95 20.35 2.30
CA ASP A 59 14.36 20.27 2.66
C ASP A 59 14.97 18.88 2.44
N GLY A 60 14.21 17.94 1.85
CA GLY A 60 14.65 16.57 1.63
C GLY A 60 14.65 15.71 2.90
N LYS A 61 14.05 16.19 4.00
CA LYS A 61 13.84 15.37 5.19
C LYS A 61 12.63 14.46 5.00
N ALA A 62 12.86 13.16 5.05
CA ALA A 62 11.82 12.14 5.04
C ALA A 62 11.57 11.62 6.46
N ASP A 63 10.29 11.49 6.82
CA ASP A 63 9.85 10.84 8.05
C ASP A 63 8.76 9.82 7.68
N ILE A 64 9.08 8.54 7.78
CA ILE A 64 8.21 7.40 7.44
C ILE A 64 7.93 6.59 8.71
N GLU A 65 6.67 6.27 8.95
CA GLU A 65 6.25 5.37 10.02
C GLU A 65 5.84 4.01 9.42
N ILE A 66 6.32 2.95 10.06
CA ILE A 66 5.99 1.56 9.73
C ILE A 66 5.15 1.00 10.88
N ASP A 67 3.89 0.68 10.62
CA ASP A 67 3.03 -0.02 11.58
C ASP A 67 3.53 -1.47 11.73
N LEU A 68 4.15 -1.77 12.87
CA LEU A 68 4.75 -3.08 13.12
C LEU A 68 3.70 -4.18 13.32
N SER A 69 2.46 -3.81 13.67
CA SER A 69 1.34 -4.74 13.76
C SER A 69 0.86 -5.22 12.39
N SER A 70 1.22 -4.49 11.33
CA SER A 70 0.86 -4.77 9.94
C SER A 70 1.76 -5.78 9.23
N VAL A 71 2.71 -6.39 9.97
CA VAL A 71 3.66 -7.37 9.43
C VAL A 71 2.93 -8.56 8.80
N GLU A 72 3.33 -8.91 7.59
CA GLU A 72 2.77 -10.01 6.82
C GLU A 72 3.87 -10.98 6.41
N THR A 73 3.81 -12.19 6.96
CA THR A 73 4.72 -13.30 6.65
C THR A 73 4.00 -14.47 5.95
N ASN A 74 2.73 -14.30 5.60
CA ASN A 74 1.78 -15.30 5.11
C ASN A 74 1.49 -16.45 6.10
N ILE A 75 1.82 -16.25 7.39
CA ILE A 75 1.58 -17.22 8.47
C ILE A 75 1.11 -16.44 9.71
N ASP A 76 -0.19 -16.52 10.02
CA ASP A 76 -0.83 -15.73 11.09
C ASP A 76 -0.10 -15.84 12.44
N ILE A 77 0.20 -17.07 12.89
CA ILE A 77 0.90 -17.29 14.16
C ILE A 77 2.32 -16.72 14.16
N ARG A 78 2.97 -16.62 12.99
CA ARG A 78 4.29 -15.99 12.88
C ARG A 78 4.15 -14.48 12.93
N ASN A 79 3.12 -13.88 12.35
CA ASN A 79 2.84 -12.45 12.47
C ASN A 79 2.67 -12.06 13.94
N GLU A 80 1.88 -12.83 14.71
CA GLU A 80 1.71 -12.63 16.17
C GLU A 80 3.05 -12.71 16.92
N ARG A 81 3.87 -13.74 16.62
CA ARG A 81 5.18 -13.92 17.26
C ARG A 81 6.19 -12.82 16.87
N MET A 82 6.15 -12.32 15.64
CA MET A 82 6.98 -11.18 15.21
C MET A 82 6.66 -9.95 16.06
N VAL A 83 5.37 -9.62 16.20
CA VAL A 83 4.90 -8.51 17.03
C VAL A 83 5.30 -8.70 18.49
N GLU A 84 5.11 -9.89 19.04
CA GLU A 84 5.39 -10.15 20.45
C GLU A 84 6.88 -10.18 20.79
N TYR A 85 7.71 -10.90 20.03
CA TYR A 85 9.09 -11.21 20.41
C TYR A 85 10.13 -10.37 19.68
N VAL A 86 9.94 -10.12 18.38
CA VAL A 86 10.90 -9.35 17.56
C VAL A 86 10.71 -7.86 17.78
N PHE A 87 9.48 -7.39 17.60
CA PHE A 87 9.13 -5.99 17.75
C PHE A 87 8.82 -5.59 19.19
N ARG A 88 8.79 -6.56 20.13
CA ARG A 88 8.54 -6.33 21.57
C ARG A 88 7.26 -5.53 21.84
N LYS A 89 6.22 -5.77 21.02
CA LYS A 89 4.95 -5.04 21.03
C LYS A 89 5.11 -3.52 20.85
N ALA A 90 6.21 -3.08 20.23
CA ALA A 90 6.29 -1.72 19.71
C ALA A 90 5.17 -1.52 18.68
N GLY A 91 4.45 -0.39 18.79
CA GLY A 91 3.35 -0.08 17.88
C GLY A 91 3.86 0.23 16.47
N SER A 92 4.94 1.00 16.38
CA SER A 92 5.54 1.39 15.11
C SER A 92 7.06 1.47 15.18
N ALA A 93 7.68 1.47 14.00
CA ALA A 93 9.06 1.85 13.77
C ALA A 93 9.11 3.16 12.98
N SER A 94 10.15 3.96 13.22
CA SER A 94 10.39 5.21 12.49
C SER A 94 11.54 5.01 11.52
N LEU A 95 11.36 5.40 10.26
CA LEU A 95 12.41 5.49 9.26
C LEU A 95 12.54 6.97 8.88
N THR A 96 13.64 7.58 9.30
CA THR A 96 13.96 8.96 8.92
C THR A 96 15.07 8.96 7.90
N ALA A 97 15.07 9.94 7.01
CA ALA A 97 16.10 10.05 5.98
C ALA A 97 16.37 11.51 5.61
N GLN A 98 17.58 11.78 5.15
CA GLN A 98 17.98 13.07 4.61
C GLN A 98 18.63 12.87 3.25
N PHE A 99 18.26 13.70 2.29
CA PHE A 99 18.85 13.72 0.95
C PHE A 99 18.77 15.10 0.32
N ASP A 100 19.45 15.30 -0.81
CA ASP A 100 19.38 16.53 -1.58
C ASP A 100 18.13 16.54 -2.48
N MET A 101 17.23 17.48 -2.23
CA MET A 101 15.99 17.63 -2.99
C MET A 101 16.20 18.30 -4.36
N ALA A 102 17.39 18.86 -4.65
CA ALA A 102 17.68 19.58 -5.87
C ALA A 102 17.44 18.73 -7.13
N ASP A 103 18.01 17.53 -7.16
CA ASP A 103 17.90 16.62 -8.31
C ASP A 103 16.48 16.10 -8.49
N VAL A 104 15.76 15.83 -7.39
CA VAL A 104 14.37 15.38 -7.42
C VAL A 104 13.44 16.48 -7.93
N THR A 105 13.67 17.72 -7.50
CA THR A 105 12.85 18.88 -7.91
C THR A 105 13.07 19.25 -9.37
N ALA A 106 14.27 19.00 -9.90
CA ALA A 106 14.61 19.27 -11.30
C ALA A 106 13.95 18.28 -12.29
N LEU A 107 13.42 17.14 -11.82
CA LEU A 107 12.79 16.14 -12.68
C LEU A 107 11.52 16.66 -13.35
N SER A 108 11.51 16.60 -14.67
CA SER A 108 10.30 16.67 -15.49
C SER A 108 9.50 15.38 -15.40
N VAL A 109 8.21 15.41 -15.72
CA VAL A 109 7.38 14.20 -15.76
C VAL A 109 7.96 13.18 -16.73
N GLY A 110 8.14 11.94 -16.25
CA GLY A 110 8.74 10.84 -16.99
C GLY A 110 10.26 10.73 -16.83
N GLU A 111 10.93 11.72 -16.23
CA GLU A 111 12.35 11.65 -15.92
C GLU A 111 12.62 10.91 -14.61
N THR A 112 13.88 10.46 -14.49
CA THR A 112 14.35 9.63 -13.38
C THR A 112 15.71 10.10 -12.91
N THR A 113 16.01 9.94 -11.63
CA THR A 113 17.35 10.13 -11.06
C THR A 113 17.65 9.07 -10.00
N ILE A 114 18.90 8.98 -9.56
CA ILE A 114 19.31 8.21 -8.38
C ILE A 114 19.72 9.23 -7.32
N VAL A 115 19.32 9.00 -6.08
CA VAL A 115 19.60 9.86 -4.94
C VAL A 115 20.25 9.03 -3.85
N ASP A 116 21.38 9.50 -3.35
CA ASP A 116 22.00 8.96 -2.14
C ASP A 116 21.23 9.46 -0.91
N VAL A 117 20.88 8.54 -0.03
CA VAL A 117 20.08 8.83 1.15
C VAL A 117 20.79 8.32 2.39
N GLU A 118 21.02 9.22 3.34
CA GLU A 118 21.42 8.87 4.70
C GLU A 118 20.14 8.59 5.51
N ALA A 119 19.96 7.36 5.97
CA ALA A 119 18.75 6.92 6.65
C ALA A 119 19.03 6.41 8.06
N MET A 120 18.00 6.48 8.91
CA MET A 120 18.01 5.93 10.25
C MET A 120 16.69 5.21 10.52
N LEU A 121 16.79 3.91 10.80
CA LEU A 121 15.69 3.09 11.30
C LEU A 121 15.73 3.05 12.82
N SER A 122 14.71 3.62 13.46
CA SER A 122 14.43 3.42 14.89
C SER A 122 13.43 2.29 15.06
N LEU A 123 13.90 1.15 15.59
CA LEU A 123 13.11 -0.06 15.79
C LEU A 123 13.24 -0.54 17.23
N ALA A 124 12.10 -0.62 17.92
CA ALA A 124 11.99 -1.19 19.26
C ALA A 124 13.01 -0.62 20.29
N GLY A 125 13.35 0.67 20.16
CA GLY A 125 14.29 1.38 21.03
C GLY A 125 15.76 1.32 20.60
N THR A 126 16.04 0.86 19.38
CA THR A 126 17.39 0.82 18.80
C THR A 126 17.39 1.57 17.48
N ASP A 127 18.40 2.41 17.29
CA ASP A 127 18.59 3.19 16.07
C ASP A 127 19.70 2.56 15.22
N ALA A 128 19.38 2.24 13.98
CA ALA A 128 20.29 1.70 12.97
C ALA A 128 20.40 2.70 11.82
N ALA A 129 21.57 3.34 11.71
CA ALA A 129 21.90 4.20 10.57
C ALA A 129 22.40 3.36 9.39
N PHE A 130 22.00 3.72 8.18
CA PHE A 130 22.45 3.07 6.95
C PHE A 130 22.34 4.02 5.76
N ASP A 131 23.18 3.80 4.76
CA ASP A 131 23.12 4.49 3.49
C ASP A 131 22.30 3.67 2.49
N ALA A 132 21.57 4.34 1.61
CA ALA A 132 20.82 3.70 0.55
C ALA A 132 20.83 4.56 -0.72
N GLU A 133 21.00 3.90 -1.87
CA GLU A 133 20.73 4.51 -3.16
C GLU A 133 19.25 4.32 -3.52
N MET A 134 18.57 5.41 -3.82
CA MET A 134 17.16 5.42 -4.15
C MET A 134 16.95 5.85 -5.60
N PHE A 135 16.30 5.01 -6.38
CA PHE A 135 15.81 5.35 -7.71
C PHE A 135 14.51 6.15 -7.59
N VAL A 136 14.49 7.35 -8.17
CA VAL A 136 13.34 8.26 -8.14
C VAL A 136 12.83 8.47 -9.56
N ALA A 137 11.51 8.35 -9.75
CA ALA A 137 10.83 8.63 -11.02
C ALA A 137 9.68 9.60 -10.82
N ARG A 138 9.63 10.68 -11.60
CA ARG A 138 8.51 11.63 -11.60
C ARG A 138 7.37 11.05 -12.45
N LEU A 139 6.27 10.65 -11.82
CA LEU A 139 5.15 9.99 -12.50
C LEU A 139 4.15 11.01 -13.08
N SER A 140 3.97 12.12 -12.38
CA SER A 140 3.10 13.23 -12.78
C SER A 140 3.58 14.53 -12.13
N GLU A 141 2.89 15.63 -12.41
CA GLU A 141 3.14 16.92 -11.72
C GLU A 141 3.03 16.81 -10.19
N THR A 142 2.26 15.84 -9.68
CA THR A 142 1.95 15.71 -8.25
C THR A 142 2.34 14.35 -7.67
N SER A 143 3.02 13.48 -8.42
CA SER A 143 3.34 12.12 -7.96
C SER A 143 4.75 11.70 -8.33
N VAL A 144 5.44 11.07 -7.38
CA VAL A 144 6.76 10.46 -7.54
C VAL A 144 6.73 9.00 -7.07
N MET A 145 7.47 8.13 -7.77
CA MET A 145 7.84 6.82 -7.27
C MET A 145 9.27 6.89 -6.76
N VAL A 146 9.50 6.31 -5.59
CA VAL A 146 10.83 6.09 -5.03
C VAL A 146 10.99 4.58 -4.83
N SER A 147 12.09 4.01 -5.30
CA SER A 147 12.42 2.59 -5.12
C SER A 147 13.83 2.46 -4.63
N THR A 148 14.13 1.43 -3.84
CA THR A 148 15.53 1.04 -3.62
C THR A 148 16.18 0.74 -4.97
N ASN A 149 17.32 1.40 -5.27
CA ASN A 149 18.10 1.16 -6.49
C ASN A 149 18.79 -0.22 -6.40
N ASP A 150 19.43 -0.46 -5.26
CA ASP A 150 20.02 -1.75 -4.86
C ASP A 150 19.36 -2.30 -3.59
N MET A 151 19.65 -3.55 -3.23
CA MET A 151 19.19 -4.10 -1.95
C MET A 151 19.85 -3.39 -0.78
N VAL A 152 19.04 -2.94 0.17
CA VAL A 152 19.53 -2.44 1.46
C VAL A 152 19.67 -3.62 2.40
N PHE A 153 20.78 -3.71 3.12
CA PHE A 153 20.99 -4.76 4.13
C PHE A 153 21.09 -4.14 5.51
N ILE A 154 20.30 -4.66 6.45
CA ILE A 154 20.38 -4.31 7.87
C ILE A 154 20.62 -5.59 8.66
N SER A 155 21.57 -5.57 9.60
CA SER A 155 21.76 -6.71 10.49
C SER A 155 20.73 -6.72 11.62
N THR A 156 20.38 -7.91 12.11
CA THR A 156 19.46 -8.05 13.25
C THR A 156 20.08 -7.55 14.56
N GLU A 157 21.40 -7.50 14.64
CA GLU A 157 22.16 -6.89 15.73
C GLU A 157 22.01 -5.37 15.73
N ASP A 158 22.30 -4.71 14.58
CA ASP A 158 22.19 -3.25 14.44
C ASP A 158 20.77 -2.76 14.68
N ALA A 159 19.77 -3.53 14.21
CA ALA A 159 18.36 -3.23 14.43
C ALA A 159 17.88 -3.57 15.86
N GLY A 160 18.72 -4.16 16.71
CA GLY A 160 18.38 -4.48 18.10
C GLY A 160 17.29 -5.55 18.26
N VAL A 161 17.20 -6.51 17.33
CA VAL A 161 16.15 -7.54 17.29
C VAL A 161 16.65 -8.98 17.44
N ASP A 162 17.94 -9.17 17.69
CA ASP A 162 18.56 -10.51 17.76
C ASP A 162 17.90 -11.46 18.74
N ALA A 163 17.63 -11.00 19.96
CA ALA A 163 16.96 -11.81 20.99
C ALA A 163 15.56 -12.24 20.56
N GLY A 164 14.84 -11.39 19.82
CA GLY A 164 13.55 -11.73 19.25
C GLY A 164 13.65 -12.81 18.18
N VAL A 165 14.64 -12.70 17.30
CA VAL A 165 14.92 -13.72 16.26
C VAL A 165 15.34 -15.05 16.89
N GLU A 166 16.15 -15.04 17.94
CA GLU A 166 16.48 -16.24 18.72
C GLU A 166 15.23 -16.89 19.30
N LYS A 167 14.31 -16.08 19.83
CA LYS A 167 13.05 -16.60 20.35
C LYS A 167 12.20 -17.25 19.27
N LEU A 168 12.17 -16.67 18.06
CA LEU A 168 11.48 -17.29 16.92
C LEU A 168 12.12 -18.62 16.52
N MET A 169 13.45 -18.72 16.55
CA MET A 169 14.17 -19.96 16.27
C MET A 169 13.80 -21.05 17.27
N GLU A 170 13.82 -20.73 18.57
CA GLU A 170 13.41 -21.66 19.64
C GLU A 170 11.97 -22.15 19.46
N LEU A 171 11.02 -21.23 19.26
CA LEU A 171 9.59 -21.54 19.12
C LEU A 171 9.22 -22.29 17.84
N ALA A 172 10.11 -22.29 16.85
CA ALA A 172 9.93 -22.96 15.56
C ALA A 172 10.87 -24.15 15.37
N ASP A 173 11.68 -24.49 16.37
CA ASP A 173 12.69 -25.55 16.33
C ASP A 173 13.59 -25.44 15.08
N LEU A 174 14.10 -24.24 14.83
CA LEU A 174 14.92 -23.93 13.66
C LEU A 174 16.41 -23.96 14.02
N PRO A 175 17.27 -24.59 13.19
CA PRO A 175 18.71 -24.60 13.40
C PRO A 175 19.37 -23.23 13.14
N GLY A 176 18.72 -22.36 12.37
CA GLY A 176 19.25 -21.07 11.98
C GLY A 176 18.23 -20.18 11.27
N ILE A 177 18.32 -18.88 11.56
CA ILE A 177 17.78 -17.77 10.77
C ILE A 177 18.95 -16.81 10.51
N THR A 178 19.12 -16.39 9.25
CA THR A 178 20.20 -15.47 8.85
C THR A 178 20.04 -14.12 9.55
N ARG A 179 21.17 -13.54 9.98
CA ARG A 179 21.25 -12.30 10.78
C ARG A 179 21.41 -11.03 9.95
N THR A 180 21.33 -11.15 8.64
CA THR A 180 21.40 -10.05 7.68
C THR A 180 20.13 -10.06 6.86
N VAL A 181 19.41 -8.94 6.88
CA VAL A 181 18.07 -8.81 6.33
C VAL A 181 18.13 -7.94 5.08
N PRO A 182 17.94 -8.50 3.86
CA PRO A 182 17.75 -7.69 2.67
C PRO A 182 16.39 -6.98 2.73
N ILE A 183 16.36 -5.70 2.39
CA ILE A 183 15.20 -4.83 2.42
C ILE A 183 15.05 -4.21 1.03
N THR A 184 13.80 -4.11 0.59
CA THR A 184 13.41 -3.42 -0.64
C THR A 184 12.20 -2.57 -0.36
N ALA A 185 12.16 -1.39 -0.97
CA ALA A 185 11.03 -0.50 -0.87
C ALA A 185 10.64 0.00 -2.26
N ARG A 186 9.33 0.15 -2.47
CA ARG A 186 8.76 0.90 -3.60
C ARG A 186 7.66 1.77 -3.02
N LEU A 187 7.97 3.04 -2.85
CA LEU A 187 7.14 4.04 -2.21
C LEU A 187 6.56 4.97 -3.27
N ILE A 188 5.32 5.37 -3.08
CA ILE A 188 4.67 6.40 -3.89
C ILE A 188 4.44 7.58 -2.96
N PHE A 189 4.82 8.78 -3.40
CA PHE A 189 4.49 10.00 -2.71
C PHE A 189 3.69 10.92 -3.61
N ASN A 190 2.69 11.58 -3.05
CA ASN A 190 1.87 12.56 -3.71
C ASN A 190 2.02 13.92 -3.03
N LEU A 191 2.04 14.98 -3.82
CA LEU A 191 2.04 16.35 -3.30
C LEU A 191 0.71 16.64 -2.58
N ASP A 192 0.76 17.20 -1.37
CA ASP A 192 -0.47 17.57 -0.65
C ASP A 192 -1.26 18.64 -1.43
N GLU A 193 -2.43 18.28 -1.95
CA GLU A 193 -3.23 19.10 -2.88
C GLU A 193 -3.83 20.39 -2.29
N LYS A 194 -3.55 20.76 -1.04
CA LYS A 194 -4.17 21.94 -0.42
C LYS A 194 -3.80 23.29 -1.07
N LYS A 195 -2.97 23.35 -2.13
CA LYS A 195 -2.77 24.59 -2.89
C LYS A 195 -2.25 24.46 -4.32
N ALA A 196 -2.63 23.42 -5.06
CA ALA A 196 -2.38 23.36 -6.50
C ALA A 196 -3.48 24.04 -7.35
N GLN A 197 -4.26 24.98 -6.79
CA GLN A 197 -5.31 25.67 -7.53
C GLN A 197 -5.36 27.19 -7.27
N ALA A 198 -4.77 27.93 -8.21
CA ALA A 198 -5.08 29.29 -8.67
C ALA A 198 -4.39 29.41 -10.05
N GLU A 199 -5.05 29.49 -11.22
CA GLU A 199 -6.14 30.37 -11.69
C GLU A 199 -7.06 29.65 -12.72
N PRO A 200 -8.20 30.24 -13.13
CA PRO A 200 -9.40 29.50 -13.51
C PRO A 200 -9.49 29.14 -15.00
N ALA A 201 -10.05 27.97 -15.28
CA ALA A 201 -10.73 27.71 -16.54
C ALA A 201 -12.15 27.21 -16.25
N ALA A 202 -13.09 27.84 -16.96
CA ALA A 202 -14.52 27.79 -16.72
C ALA A 202 -15.16 26.41 -17.00
N THR A 203 -16.14 26.09 -16.15
CA THR A 203 -17.33 25.25 -16.35
C THR A 203 -17.32 24.21 -17.48
N ALA A 204 -17.30 22.94 -17.09
CA ALA A 204 -18.21 21.94 -17.64
C ALA A 204 -18.68 21.02 -16.51
N VAL A 205 -19.99 21.03 -16.24
CA VAL A 205 -20.65 20.08 -15.36
C VAL A 205 -20.78 18.77 -16.12
N THR A 206 -20.09 17.73 -15.66
CA THR A 206 -20.52 16.35 -15.86
C THR A 206 -20.49 15.67 -14.51
N ALA A 207 -21.69 15.36 -14.00
CA ALA A 207 -21.84 14.49 -12.85
C ALA A 207 -21.35 13.09 -13.24
N ALA A 208 -20.14 12.73 -12.81
CA ALA A 208 -19.70 11.36 -12.73
C ALA A 208 -20.16 10.81 -11.38
N VAL A 209 -21.02 9.80 -11.43
CA VAL A 209 -21.45 9.01 -10.27
C VAL A 209 -20.22 8.36 -9.63
N ALA A 210 -20.23 8.31 -8.29
CA ALA A 210 -19.13 7.93 -7.41
C ALA A 210 -18.39 6.65 -7.85
N ILE A 211 -17.06 6.71 -7.81
CA ILE A 211 -16.17 5.56 -7.98
C ILE A 211 -16.20 4.78 -6.66
N GLU A 212 -17.07 3.78 -6.54
CA GLU A 212 -17.21 2.98 -5.33
C GLU A 212 -16.22 1.80 -5.36
N GLY A 213 -14.95 2.09 -5.03
CA GLY A 213 -13.88 1.12 -4.76
C GLY A 213 -12.61 1.29 -5.59
N ASP A 214 -11.45 1.07 -4.97
CA ASP A 214 -10.15 1.05 -5.67
C ASP A 214 -9.94 -0.30 -6.36
N VAL A 215 -9.93 -0.28 -7.69
CA VAL A 215 -9.68 -1.43 -8.58
C VAL A 215 -8.30 -2.04 -8.33
N LYS A 216 -7.27 -1.24 -8.03
CA LYS A 216 -5.90 -1.73 -7.79
C LYS A 216 -5.81 -2.46 -6.44
N ALA A 217 -6.34 -1.88 -5.37
CA ALA A 217 -6.50 -2.58 -4.09
C ALA A 217 -7.38 -3.84 -4.26
N GLY A 218 -8.44 -3.76 -5.05
CA GLY A 218 -9.32 -4.87 -5.37
C GLY A 218 -8.60 -6.05 -6.01
N LYS A 219 -7.68 -5.78 -6.94
CA LYS A 219 -6.80 -6.80 -7.53
C LYS A 219 -5.91 -7.48 -6.49
N LYS A 220 -5.41 -6.74 -5.49
CA LYS A 220 -4.65 -7.32 -4.37
C LYS A 220 -5.55 -8.23 -3.51
N VAL A 221 -6.76 -7.77 -3.16
CA VAL A 221 -7.73 -8.58 -2.41
C VAL A 221 -8.10 -9.85 -3.18
N PHE A 222 -8.29 -9.76 -4.50
CA PHE A 222 -8.60 -10.88 -5.38
C PHE A 222 -7.55 -12.00 -5.34
N ARG A 223 -6.30 -11.73 -4.93
CA ARG A 223 -5.29 -12.78 -4.71
C ARG A 223 -5.78 -13.86 -3.75
N LYS A 224 -6.57 -13.49 -2.72
CA LYS A 224 -7.24 -14.42 -1.79
C LYS A 224 -8.22 -15.36 -2.49
N CYS A 225 -8.78 -14.95 -3.63
CA CYS A 225 -9.73 -15.72 -4.44
C CYS A 225 -9.06 -16.50 -5.57
N SER A 226 -7.90 -16.02 -6.05
CA SER A 226 -7.21 -16.50 -7.25
C SER A 226 -6.70 -17.95 -7.19
N ALA A 227 -6.54 -18.49 -5.98
CA ALA A 227 -6.22 -19.90 -5.75
C ALA A 227 -7.37 -20.83 -6.17
N CYS A 228 -8.61 -20.36 -6.07
CA CYS A 228 -9.81 -21.15 -6.36
C CYS A 228 -10.56 -20.69 -7.61
N HIS A 229 -10.36 -19.44 -8.04
CA HIS A 229 -11.12 -18.85 -9.13
C HIS A 229 -10.19 -18.27 -10.21
N LYS A 230 -10.69 -18.27 -11.44
CA LYS A 230 -10.07 -17.61 -12.60
C LYS A 230 -11.04 -16.61 -13.20
N LEU A 231 -10.50 -15.59 -13.86
CA LEU A 231 -11.27 -14.59 -14.60
C LEU A 231 -11.39 -14.91 -16.09
N ASP A 232 -10.67 -15.95 -16.55
CA ASP A 232 -10.81 -16.46 -17.92
C ASP A 232 -12.18 -17.11 -18.11
N GLU A 233 -12.82 -16.86 -19.25
CA GLU A 233 -14.11 -17.44 -19.60
C GLU A 233 -14.09 -18.98 -19.53
N ASN A 234 -15.10 -19.57 -18.87
CA ASN A 234 -15.29 -21.02 -18.72
C ASN A 234 -14.09 -21.79 -18.12
N ARG A 235 -13.15 -21.11 -17.46
CA ARG A 235 -12.00 -21.75 -16.82
C ARG A 235 -12.24 -22.01 -15.33
N HIS A 236 -12.88 -23.14 -15.04
CA HIS A 236 -13.14 -23.55 -13.66
C HIS A 236 -11.92 -24.23 -13.02
N THR A 237 -11.72 -24.04 -11.71
CA THR A 237 -10.71 -24.76 -10.92
C THR A 237 -11.34 -25.36 -9.66
N VAL A 238 -10.91 -24.95 -8.47
CA VAL A 238 -11.57 -25.35 -7.20
C VAL A 238 -12.97 -24.72 -7.11
N GLY A 239 -13.10 -23.47 -7.56
CA GLY A 239 -14.34 -22.73 -7.76
C GLY A 239 -14.62 -22.47 -9.25
N PRO A 240 -15.83 -21.96 -9.58
CA PRO A 240 -16.17 -21.61 -10.96
C PRO A 240 -15.34 -20.43 -11.47
N SER A 241 -15.30 -20.25 -12.79
CA SER A 241 -14.86 -18.98 -13.38
C SER A 241 -15.72 -17.83 -12.85
N LEU A 242 -15.08 -16.69 -12.63
CA LEU A 242 -15.71 -15.43 -12.24
C LEU A 242 -15.76 -14.44 -13.41
N HIS A 243 -15.46 -14.89 -14.63
CA HIS A 243 -15.62 -14.09 -15.83
C HIS A 243 -17.06 -13.57 -15.92
N ARG A 244 -17.22 -12.24 -16.00
CA ARG A 244 -18.53 -11.55 -16.05
C ARG A 244 -19.51 -12.02 -14.97
N ILE A 245 -19.02 -12.25 -13.75
CA ILE A 245 -19.85 -12.73 -12.65
C ILE A 245 -20.96 -11.74 -12.26
N ILE A 246 -20.76 -10.44 -12.49
CA ILE A 246 -21.72 -9.40 -12.11
C ILE A 246 -22.92 -9.44 -13.07
N GLY A 247 -24.11 -9.55 -12.49
CA GLY A 247 -25.37 -9.79 -13.19
C GLY A 247 -25.66 -11.26 -13.49
N ALA A 248 -24.72 -12.18 -13.24
CA ALA A 248 -24.93 -13.61 -13.45
C ALA A 248 -25.77 -14.23 -12.33
N THR A 249 -26.55 -15.26 -12.66
CA THR A 249 -27.31 -16.03 -11.67
C THR A 249 -26.39 -16.99 -10.92
N ALA A 250 -26.49 -17.00 -9.59
CA ALA A 250 -25.71 -17.86 -8.72
C ALA A 250 -25.94 -19.34 -9.02
N GLY A 251 -24.85 -20.11 -9.09
CA GLY A 251 -24.92 -21.55 -9.22
C GLY A 251 -25.27 -22.06 -10.63
N GLN A 252 -25.21 -21.21 -11.66
CA GLN A 252 -25.63 -21.58 -13.02
C GLN A 252 -24.51 -21.56 -14.08
N ALA A 253 -23.25 -21.35 -13.69
CA ALA A 253 -22.14 -21.43 -14.65
C ALA A 253 -22.01 -22.83 -15.25
N ASP A 254 -22.08 -22.93 -16.57
CA ASP A 254 -21.98 -24.19 -17.29
C ASP A 254 -20.66 -24.91 -16.97
N GLY A 255 -20.70 -26.24 -16.94
CA GLY A 255 -19.50 -27.05 -16.68
C GLY A 255 -18.99 -27.09 -15.23
N PHE A 256 -19.58 -26.33 -14.29
CA PHE A 256 -19.22 -26.39 -12.87
C PHE A 256 -20.27 -27.09 -12.00
N LYS A 257 -19.81 -27.96 -11.09
CA LYS A 257 -20.69 -28.70 -10.15
C LYS A 257 -20.97 -27.91 -8.88
N PHE A 258 -22.00 -27.09 -8.90
CA PHE A 258 -22.45 -26.32 -7.73
C PHE A 258 -23.12 -27.19 -6.64
N SER A 259 -23.18 -26.63 -5.42
CA SER A 259 -24.01 -27.15 -4.33
C SER A 259 -25.50 -26.87 -4.58
N GLU A 260 -26.37 -27.81 -4.23
CA GLU A 260 -27.83 -27.64 -4.40
C GLU A 260 -28.39 -26.37 -3.75
N PRO A 261 -27.98 -25.96 -2.53
CA PRO A 261 -28.43 -24.69 -1.95
C PRO A 261 -28.06 -23.46 -2.79
N LEU A 262 -26.90 -23.45 -3.44
CA LEU A 262 -26.46 -22.31 -4.24
C LEU A 262 -27.20 -22.26 -5.59
N LYS A 263 -27.43 -23.42 -6.22
CA LYS A 263 -28.26 -23.52 -7.43
C LYS A 263 -29.70 -23.06 -7.20
N GLY A 264 -30.27 -23.44 -6.05
CA GLY A 264 -31.64 -23.11 -5.67
C GLY A 264 -31.80 -21.75 -4.98
N SER A 265 -30.73 -20.96 -4.84
CA SER A 265 -30.76 -19.71 -4.07
C SER A 265 -31.56 -18.59 -4.74
N GLY A 266 -31.69 -18.61 -6.07
CA GLY A 266 -32.29 -17.52 -6.84
C GLY A 266 -31.50 -16.21 -6.82
N ILE A 267 -30.29 -16.20 -6.27
CA ILE A 267 -29.46 -15.00 -6.17
C ILE A 267 -28.96 -14.61 -7.57
N VAL A 268 -29.07 -13.33 -7.89
CA VAL A 268 -28.35 -12.68 -8.98
C VAL A 268 -27.20 -11.88 -8.36
N TRP A 269 -26.00 -12.00 -8.91
CA TRP A 269 -24.82 -11.31 -8.39
C TRP A 269 -24.82 -9.83 -8.74
N THR A 270 -25.45 -9.03 -7.88
CA THR A 270 -25.35 -7.57 -7.85
C THR A 270 -24.24 -7.16 -6.88
N THR A 271 -23.90 -5.88 -6.81
CA THR A 271 -23.00 -5.34 -5.78
C THR A 271 -23.45 -5.78 -4.38
N ASP A 272 -24.72 -5.55 -4.03
CA ASP A 272 -25.25 -5.87 -2.70
C ASP A 272 -25.20 -7.37 -2.37
N THR A 273 -25.58 -8.24 -3.31
CA THR A 273 -25.59 -9.68 -3.05
C THR A 273 -24.19 -10.27 -3.03
N LEU A 274 -23.26 -9.72 -3.83
CA LEU A 274 -21.84 -10.05 -3.74
C LEU A 274 -21.26 -9.55 -2.42
N THR A 275 -21.60 -8.35 -1.95
CA THR A 275 -21.15 -7.83 -0.65
C THR A 275 -21.53 -8.77 0.47
N ALA A 276 -22.82 -9.15 0.56
CA ALA A 276 -23.31 -10.08 1.56
C ALA A 276 -22.59 -11.44 1.48
N PHE A 277 -22.50 -12.01 0.27
CA PHE A 277 -21.90 -13.33 0.06
C PHE A 277 -20.39 -13.34 0.32
N LEU A 278 -19.66 -12.28 -0.03
CA LEU A 278 -18.23 -12.16 0.21
C LEU A 278 -17.91 -11.90 1.69
N ALA A 279 -18.82 -11.29 2.46
CA ALA A 279 -18.67 -11.09 3.89
C ALA A 279 -18.83 -12.41 4.69
N ASP A 280 -19.79 -13.25 4.30
CA ASP A 280 -20.01 -14.57 4.91
C ASP A 280 -20.74 -15.53 3.96
N PRO A 281 -20.02 -16.30 3.12
CA PRO A 281 -20.65 -17.19 2.15
C PRO A 281 -21.57 -18.22 2.81
N LYS A 282 -21.13 -18.79 3.94
CA LYS A 282 -21.88 -19.85 4.65
C LYS A 282 -23.10 -19.29 5.39
N GLY A 283 -23.02 -18.06 5.87
CA GLY A 283 -24.16 -17.34 6.43
C GLY A 283 -25.17 -16.93 5.38
N THR A 284 -24.73 -16.43 4.21
CA THR A 284 -25.62 -16.01 3.13
C THR A 284 -26.34 -17.18 2.46
N VAL A 285 -25.62 -18.28 2.18
CA VAL A 285 -26.22 -19.50 1.60
C VAL A 285 -25.80 -20.72 2.43
N PRO A 286 -26.56 -21.08 3.47
CA PRO A 286 -26.26 -22.25 4.29
C PRO A 286 -26.16 -23.54 3.45
N GLY A 287 -25.09 -24.30 3.67
CA GLY A 287 -24.82 -25.54 2.92
C GLY A 287 -24.18 -25.35 1.55
N ASN A 288 -23.79 -24.13 1.16
CA ASN A 288 -22.95 -23.93 0.00
C ASN A 288 -21.55 -24.56 0.20
N LYS A 289 -20.88 -24.93 -0.90
CA LYS A 289 -19.59 -25.66 -0.87
C LYS A 289 -18.36 -24.75 -0.77
N MET A 290 -18.49 -23.43 -0.83
CA MET A 290 -17.36 -22.51 -0.74
C MET A 290 -16.79 -22.54 0.68
N GLN A 291 -15.50 -22.91 0.82
CA GLN A 291 -14.83 -22.99 2.13
C GLN A 291 -14.26 -21.65 2.62
N PHE A 292 -14.51 -20.57 1.88
CA PHE A 292 -14.05 -19.23 2.23
C PHE A 292 -14.80 -18.71 3.47
N ARG A 293 -14.06 -18.15 4.43
CA ARG A 293 -14.61 -17.63 5.70
C ARG A 293 -15.20 -16.22 5.59
N GLY A 294 -15.10 -15.62 4.41
CA GLY A 294 -15.52 -14.25 4.14
C GLY A 294 -14.45 -13.20 4.42
N LEU A 295 -14.59 -12.05 3.78
CA LEU A 295 -13.77 -10.84 4.01
C LEU A 295 -14.32 -10.09 5.23
N LYS A 296 -13.41 -9.63 6.11
CA LYS A 296 -13.79 -8.94 7.36
C LYS A 296 -13.82 -7.42 7.26
N LYS A 297 -13.10 -6.86 6.28
CA LYS A 297 -13.04 -5.43 6.05
C LYS A 297 -14.01 -5.08 4.95
N GLU A 298 -14.92 -4.14 5.21
CA GLU A 298 -15.87 -3.65 4.21
C GLU A 298 -15.15 -3.06 2.99
N ALA A 299 -14.06 -2.32 3.22
CA ALA A 299 -13.22 -1.78 2.16
C ALA A 299 -12.62 -2.87 1.25
N ASP A 300 -12.22 -4.04 1.79
CA ASP A 300 -11.74 -5.16 0.96
C ASP A 300 -12.86 -5.67 0.03
N ILE A 301 -14.11 -5.71 0.52
CA ILE A 301 -15.28 -6.17 -0.24
C ILE A 301 -15.61 -5.19 -1.36
N VAL A 302 -15.70 -3.90 -1.03
CA VAL A 302 -15.95 -2.82 -2.01
C VAL A 302 -14.88 -2.83 -3.09
N ASN A 303 -13.61 -2.89 -2.71
CA ASN A 303 -12.49 -2.86 -3.64
C ASN A 303 -12.48 -4.10 -4.56
N VAL A 304 -12.70 -5.32 -4.03
CA VAL A 304 -12.71 -6.53 -4.87
C VAL A 304 -13.90 -6.57 -5.82
N ILE A 305 -15.05 -6.02 -5.43
CA ILE A 305 -16.20 -5.89 -6.34
C ILE A 305 -15.87 -4.88 -7.46
N ALA A 306 -15.26 -3.74 -7.14
CA ALA A 306 -14.81 -2.77 -8.15
C ALA A 306 -13.82 -3.40 -9.14
N TYR A 307 -12.91 -4.25 -8.65
CA TYR A 307 -12.00 -5.02 -9.51
C TYR A 307 -12.74 -5.99 -10.43
N LEU A 308 -13.70 -6.76 -9.91
CA LEU A 308 -14.52 -7.67 -10.72
C LEU A 308 -15.40 -6.92 -11.75
N GLN A 309 -15.86 -5.70 -11.43
CA GLN A 309 -16.57 -4.83 -12.37
C GLN A 309 -15.66 -4.38 -13.52
N ALA A 310 -14.44 -3.95 -13.21
CA ALA A 310 -13.48 -3.52 -14.21
C ALA A 310 -13.09 -4.68 -15.16
N GLU A 311 -12.84 -5.88 -14.61
CA GLU A 311 -12.49 -7.07 -15.38
C GLU A 311 -13.68 -7.62 -16.21
N ALA A 312 -14.93 -7.26 -15.87
CA ALA A 312 -16.10 -7.62 -16.66
C ALA A 312 -16.31 -6.72 -17.89
N GLN A 313 -15.71 -5.52 -17.91
CA GLN A 313 -15.81 -4.53 -18.99
C GLN A 313 -14.69 -4.64 -20.04
N GLY A 314 -13.61 -5.37 -19.73
CA GLY A 314 -12.52 -5.73 -20.66
C GLY A 314 -12.81 -7.02 -21.42
#